data_AF-A0A1H0UNJ8-F1
#
_entry.id   AF-A0A1H0UNJ8-F1
#
_cell.length_a   1.000
_cell.length_b   1.000
_cell.length_c   1.000
_cell.angle_alpha   90.00
_cell.angle_beta   90.00
_cell.angle_gamma   90.00
#
_symmetry.space_group_name_H-M   'P 1'
#
loop_
_entity.id
_entity.type
_entity.pdbx_description
1 polymer ?
#
loop_
_entity_poly.entity_id
_entity_poly.type
_entity_poly.pdbx_seq_one_letter_code
_entity_poly.pdbx_strand_id
1 'polypeptide(L)' 'MKKTEKEVRIVDIYIQMIIDEALFKRKKHVLEEKINEAIDSGNQPLFYELANEYSNLLTSAS' A
#
# COMPACT_ATOMS: atom_id res chain seq x y z
N MET A 1 -5.44 -32.02 -20.63
CA MET A 1 -4.63 -31.49 -19.52
C MET A 1 -4.44 -29.97 -19.49
N LYS A 2 -4.93 -29.17 -20.45
CA LYS A 2 -4.69 -27.70 -20.49
C LYS A 2 -5.63 -26.83 -19.61
N LYS A 3 -6.73 -27.38 -19.06
CA LYS A 3 -7.70 -26.60 -18.27
C LYS A 3 -7.19 -26.29 -16.85
N THR A 4 -6.53 -27.26 -16.22
CA THR A 4 -6.04 -27.17 -14.84
C THR A 4 -4.94 -26.14 -14.63
N GLU A 5 -4.01 -25.99 -15.57
CA GLU A 5 -2.93 -24.99 -15.48
C GLU A 5 -3.43 -23.54 -15.59
N LYS A 6 -4.57 -23.33 -16.25
CA LYS A 6 -5.19 -22.00 -16.33
C LYS A 6 -5.89 -21.65 -15.03
N GLU A 7 -6.57 -22.62 -14.42
CA GLU A 7 -7.25 -22.46 -13.12
C GLU A 7 -6.25 -22.21 -11.99
N VAL A 8 -5.15 -22.97 -11.92
CA VAL A 8 -4.07 -22.74 -10.94
C VAL A 8 -3.50 -21.33 -11.07
N ARG A 9 -3.19 -20.88 -12.30
CA ARG A 9 -2.69 -19.52 -12.54
C ARG A 9 -3.67 -18.41 -12.12
N ILE A 10 -4.97 -18.62 -12.29
CA ILE A 10 -5.99 -17.65 -11.87
C ILE A 10 -6.01 -17.54 -10.34
N VAL A 11 -5.93 -18.67 -9.63
CA VAL A 11 -5.86 -18.69 -8.16
C VAL A 11 -4.60 -17.98 -7.67
N ASP A 12 -3.44 -18.24 -8.28
CA ASP A 12 -2.18 -17.58 -7.92
C ASP A 12 -2.27 -16.05 -8.09
N ILE A 13 -2.91 -15.57 -9.17
CA ILE A 13 -3.14 -14.13 -9.39
C ILE A 13 -4.05 -13.55 -8.29
N TYR A 14 -5.12 -14.25 -7.90
CA TYR A 14 -6.00 -13.77 -6.83
C TYR A 14 -5.30 -13.72 -5.48
N ILE A 15 -4.47 -14.73 -5.17
CA ILE A 15 -3.65 -14.73 -3.95
C ILE A 15 -2.73 -13.52 -3.96
N GLN A 16 -2.02 -13.28 -5.06
CA GLN A 16 -1.11 -12.14 -5.18
C GLN A 16 -1.84 -10.81 -5.01
N MET A 17 -3.00 -10.63 -5.65
CA MET A 17 -3.80 -9.40 -5.55
C MET A 17 -4.26 -9.13 -4.11
N ILE A 18 -4.69 -10.16 -3.37
CA ILE A 18 -5.09 -10.03 -1.96
C ILE A 18 -3.88 -9.63 -1.10
N ILE A 19 -2.72 -10.23 -1.34
CA ILE A 19 -1.48 -9.90 -0.64
C ILE A 19 -1.08 -8.44 -0.93
N ASP A 20 -1.10 -8.04 -2.20
CA ASP A 20 -0.76 -6.69 -2.62
C ASP A 20 -1.71 -5.66 -1.99
N GLU A 21 -3.02 -5.93 -1.98
CA GLU A 21 -4.01 -5.07 -1.34
C GLU A 21 -3.79 -4.96 0.18
N ALA A 22 -3.50 -6.08 0.85
CA ALA A 22 -3.22 -6.07 2.29
C ALA A 22 -1.94 -5.27 2.62
N LEU A 23 -0.88 -5.44 1.83
CA LEU A 23 0.37 -4.70 1.99
C LEU A 23 0.17 -3.21 1.72
N PHE A 24 -0.58 -2.85 0.67
CA PHE A 24 -0.91 -1.47 0.35
C PHE A 24 -1.68 -0.80 1.49
N LYS A 25 -2.76 -1.44 1.97
CA LYS A 25 -3.57 -0.93 3.08
C LYS A 25 -2.74 -0.73 4.35
N ARG A 26 -1.86 -1.69 4.69
CA ARG A 26 -1.01 -1.57 5.88
C ARG A 26 -0.02 -0.40 5.75
N LYS A 27 0.66 -0.26 4.62
CA LYS A 27 1.60 0.84 4.38
C LYS A 27 0.89 2.20 4.44
N LYS A 28 -0.28 2.29 3.80
CA LYS A 28 -1.12 3.49 3.82
C LYS A 28 -1.48 3.89 5.25
N HIS A 29 -2.01 2.95 6.03
CA HIS A 29 -2.43 3.20 7.41
C HIS A 29 -1.28 3.68 8.30
N VAL A 30 -0.11 3.03 8.20
CA VAL A 30 1.08 3.44 8.98
C VAL A 30 1.54 4.85 8.60
N LEU A 31 1.48 5.23 7.32
CA LEU A 31 1.80 6.58 6.89
C LEU A 31 0.79 7.60 7.44
N GLU A 32 -0.50 7.29 7.41
CA GLU A 32 -1.54 8.15 7.99
C GLU A 32 -1.32 8.38 9.50
N GLU A 33 -1.02 7.32 10.26
CA GLU A 33 -0.70 7.42 11.69
C GLU A 33 0.50 8.34 11.93
N LYS A 34 1.61 8.14 11.21
CA LYS A 34 2.81 8.97 11.35
C LYS A 34 2.60 10.42 10.92
N ILE A 35 1.80 10.65 9.88
CA ILE A 35 1.45 12.01 9.43
C ILE A 35 0.68 12.72 10.55
N ASN A 36 -0.30 12.04 11.16
CA ASN A 36 -1.05 12.61 12.28
C ASN A 36 -0.13 12.92 13.47
N GLU A 37 0.78 12.02 13.83
CA GLU A 37 1.79 12.28 14.88
C GLU A 37 2.69 13.48 14.55
N ALA A 38 3.09 13.64 13.28
CA ALA A 38 3.88 14.78 12.83
C ALA A 38 3.10 16.10 12.92
N ILE A 39 1.79 16.07 12.64
CA ILE A 39 0.89 17.22 12.82
C ILE A 39 0.75 17.55 14.32
N ASP A 40 0.48 16.56 15.15
CA ASP A 40 0.27 16.73 16.60
C ASP A 40 1.52 17.28 17.29
N SER A 41 2.70 16.87 16.84
CA SER A 41 4.00 17.36 17.34
C SER A 41 4.47 18.68 16.69
N GLY A 42 3.74 19.20 15.71
CA GLY A 42 4.14 20.39 14.96
C GLY A 42 5.42 20.21 14.12
N ASN A 43 5.82 18.97 13.83
CA ASN A 43 7.03 18.65 13.09
C ASN A 43 6.82 18.78 11.58
N GLN A 44 6.88 20.03 11.11
CA GLN A 44 6.61 20.39 9.72
C GLN A 44 7.53 19.70 8.68
N PRO A 45 8.86 19.58 8.90
CA PRO A 45 9.72 18.83 7.97
C PRO A 45 9.30 17.37 7.82
N LEU A 46 9.02 16.69 8.95
CA LEU A 46 8.60 15.29 8.95
C LEU A 46 7.24 15.11 8.27
N PHE A 47 6.32 16.04 8.49
CA PHE A 47 5.02 16.03 7.80
C PHE A 47 5.20 16.04 6.28
N TYR A 48 6.03 16.93 5.72
CA TYR A 48 6.22 17.01 4.28
C TYR A 48 6.91 15.77 3.69
N GLU A 49 7.87 15.20 4.41
CA GLU A 49 8.50 13.93 4.03
C GLU A 49 7.47 12.81 3.92
N LEU A 50 6.67 12.61 4.99
CA LEU A 50 5.65 11.57 5.04
C LEU A 50 4.51 11.80 4.05
N ALA A 51 4.11 13.06 3.82
CA ALA A 51 3.10 13.42 2.83
C ALA A 51 3.55 13.10 1.40
N ASN A 52 4.84 13.30 1.09
CA ASN A 52 5.40 12.88 -0.20
C ASN A 52 5.43 11.36 -0.33
N GLU A 53 5.82 10.63 0.71
CA GLU A 53 5.77 9.16 0.70
C GLU A 53 4.35 8.63 0.49
N TYR A 54 3.37 9.23 1.17
CA TYR A 54 1.95 8.90 1.01
C TYR A 54 1.45 9.19 -0.40
N SER A 55 1.81 10.35 -0.98
CA SER A 55 1.49 10.69 -2.36
C SER A 55 2.09 9.67 -3.35
N ASN A 56 3.35 9.30 -3.17
CA ASN A 56 4.03 8.30 -3.99
C ASN A 56 3.39 6.91 -3.86
N LEU A 57 2.91 6.54 -2.67
CA LEU A 57 2.18 5.29 -2.47
C LEU A 57 0.88 5.27 -3.28
N LEU A 58 0.15 6.39 -3.34
CA LEU A 58 -1.10 6.49 -4.10
C LEU A 58 -0.88 6.50 -5.61
N THR A 59 0.18 7.16 -6.09
CA THR A 59 0.48 7.21 -7.53
C THR A 59 1.10 5.92 -8.05
N SER A 60 1.86 5.20 -7.23
CA SER A 60 2.41 3.88 -7.60
C SER A 60 1.38 2.75 -7.61
N ALA A 61 0.18 2.99 -7.06
CA ALA A 61 -0.96 2.07 -7.11
C ALA A 61 -1.93 2.34 -8.29
N SER A 62 -1.65 3.36 -9.11
CA SER A 62 -2.39 3.71 -10.34
C SER A 62 -1.68 3.18 -11.57
#